data_AF-A0A969BEK4-F1
#
_entry.id   AF-A0A969BEK4-F1
#
_cell.length_a   1.000
_cell.length_b   1.000
_cell.length_c   1.000
_cell.angle_alpha   90.00
_cell.angle_beta   90.00
_cell.angle_gamma   90.00
#
_symmetry.space_group_name_H-M   'P 1'
#
loop_
_entity.id
_entity.type
_entity.pdbx_description
1 polymer ?
#
loop_
_entity_poly.entity_id
_entity_poly.type
_entity_poly.pdbx_seq_one_letter_code
_entity_poly.pdbx_strand_id
1 'polypeptide(L)'
;MILSQIQPTLKFKYAVNTTGCNKDWDFKELAKNFRDNIGTINDVIRHVEKGHALCAGNLGGKWRAKSNVVGSQWVLLDIDNSGKDANGEKCYEHQLTLDEALEHPFIQRYCALIYTTASHRTDWHKFRLVFLLPEFVPGYEIVEVLTRYLMKHLPHDPACKDASRVFYGSTEASFPLVQPNVTLPYEWISEAIAVTEREKLEYQKRIAEIEKRKAELRNRAESEGWDTDALIQQALNYIPPRQIGSGNYDESIKVLMALNDYYGAAEGQAIAERWSPSIKGTTWNVGAKFRSFRGRNGISIGTLFHIAKQYGFKFPVPEKKFKRERSNEQRDLEIIEATSARLDKFRKKISNTLINPIRHITPKVKRYVKKPKAINYVPGQLPTPEEWEKQGKPKIQFENASERKQLLQEATSKGYKHALDNSHPGLGKSYSAGELTPCDLGVDKLIYQDINHRNPSTITVEDNFVDIPVRNNGYRIDTTRSTPSGQHYRVRTKPGELPDTEGNCHRTYLFDAFRSKNYSDTFDFEESTVSPICEGCPLETSVGFLVVMVMGSGFKKER
;
A
#
# COMPACT_ATOMS: atom_id res chain seq x y z
N MET A 1 -12.81 20.17 -57.66
CA MET A 1 -12.31 18.81 -57.34
C MET A 1 -11.08 18.95 -56.45
N ILE A 2 -11.26 18.84 -55.14
CA ILE A 2 -10.15 18.81 -54.18
C ILE A 2 -9.78 17.33 -54.05
N LEU A 3 -8.64 16.94 -54.60
CA LEU A 3 -8.03 15.64 -54.36
C LEU A 3 -7.76 15.52 -52.85
N SER A 4 -8.56 14.71 -52.16
CA SER A 4 -8.27 14.35 -50.78
C SER A 4 -6.94 13.59 -50.77
N GLN A 5 -5.91 14.21 -50.20
CA GLN A 5 -4.65 13.54 -49.94
C GLN A 5 -4.96 12.40 -48.96
N ILE A 6 -4.94 11.16 -49.46
CA ILE A 6 -5.03 9.95 -48.63
C ILE A 6 -3.79 9.96 -47.74
N GLN A 7 -3.95 10.35 -46.48
CA GLN A 7 -2.86 10.28 -45.51
C GLN A 7 -2.41 8.82 -45.38
N PRO A 8 -1.09 8.53 -45.49
CA PRO A 8 -0.58 7.18 -45.32
C PRO A 8 -0.93 6.65 -43.92
N THR A 9 -1.32 5.38 -43.84
CA THR A 9 -1.64 4.75 -42.56
C THR A 9 -0.38 4.60 -41.70
N LEU A 10 -0.47 4.96 -40.43
CA LEU A 10 0.63 4.89 -39.49
C LEU A 10 1.11 3.44 -39.33
N LYS A 11 2.40 3.21 -39.57
CA LYS A 11 3.07 1.94 -39.28
C LYS A 11 3.74 1.99 -37.92
N PHE A 12 3.55 0.95 -37.12
CA PHE A 12 4.10 0.84 -35.77
C PHE A 12 4.55 -0.59 -35.47
N LYS A 13 5.39 -0.74 -34.45
CA LYS A 13 5.85 -2.04 -33.95
C LYS A 13 4.82 -2.67 -33.02
N TYR A 14 4.52 -3.94 -33.22
CA TYR A 14 3.65 -4.74 -32.36
C TYR A 14 4.11 -6.19 -32.28
N ALA A 15 3.69 -6.91 -31.24
CA ALA A 15 4.03 -8.32 -31.05
C ALA A 15 2.78 -9.20 -31.11
N VAL A 16 2.84 -10.28 -31.89
CA VAL A 16 1.72 -11.22 -32.07
C VAL A 16 2.20 -12.67 -32.01
N ASN A 17 1.38 -13.54 -31.43
CA ASN A 17 1.54 -14.98 -31.46
C ASN A 17 0.38 -15.58 -32.26
N THR A 18 0.70 -16.39 -33.28
CA THR A 18 -0.26 -16.95 -34.23
C THR A 18 -0.50 -18.45 -34.06
N THR A 19 0.06 -19.07 -33.01
CA THR A 19 0.05 -20.54 -32.86
C THR A 19 -1.21 -21.09 -32.19
N GLY A 20 -2.10 -20.22 -31.73
CA GLY A 20 -3.37 -20.57 -31.10
C GLY A 20 -4.47 -19.62 -31.53
N CYS A 21 -5.68 -19.86 -31.01
CA CYS A 21 -6.88 -19.13 -31.41
C CYS A 21 -7.74 -18.85 -30.18
N ASN A 22 -8.30 -17.64 -30.11
CA ASN A 22 -9.19 -17.21 -29.04
C ASN A 22 -8.55 -17.40 -27.66
N LYS A 23 -9.17 -18.18 -26.77
CA LYS A 23 -8.66 -18.49 -25.42
C LYS A 23 -8.13 -19.92 -25.27
N ASP A 24 -8.05 -20.68 -26.36
CA ASP A 24 -7.51 -22.05 -26.33
C ASP A 24 -6.02 -22.04 -26.69
N TRP A 25 -5.17 -22.16 -25.66
CA TRP A 25 -3.73 -22.01 -25.77
C TRP A 25 -2.96 -23.02 -24.93
N ASP A 26 -1.96 -23.67 -25.53
CA ASP A 26 -0.86 -24.24 -24.76
C ASP A 26 -0.01 -23.10 -24.16
N PHE A 27 0.12 -23.09 -22.82
CA PHE A 27 0.81 -22.00 -22.12
C PHE A 27 2.30 -21.89 -22.44
N LYS A 28 2.97 -22.99 -22.82
CA LYS A 28 4.38 -22.95 -23.22
C LYS A 28 4.52 -22.32 -24.60
N GLU A 29 3.64 -22.68 -25.54
CA GLU A 29 3.63 -22.12 -26.90
C GLU A 29 3.22 -20.64 -26.87
N LEU A 30 2.20 -20.29 -26.06
CA LEU A 30 1.79 -18.91 -25.84
C LEU A 30 2.97 -18.07 -25.35
N ALA A 31 3.78 -18.58 -24.41
CA ALA A 31 4.92 -17.85 -23.89
C ALA A 31 6.08 -17.72 -24.89
N LYS A 32 6.28 -18.66 -25.81
CA LYS A 32 7.50 -18.72 -26.65
C LYS A 32 7.37 -18.09 -28.03
N ASN A 33 6.18 -18.09 -28.63
CA ASN A 33 6.04 -17.88 -30.08
C ASN A 33 5.57 -16.49 -30.49
N PHE A 34 5.68 -15.50 -29.61
CA PHE A 34 5.45 -14.11 -29.99
C PHE A 34 6.53 -13.61 -30.97
N ARG A 35 6.09 -12.95 -32.04
CA ARG A 35 6.96 -12.33 -33.05
C ARG A 35 6.68 -10.84 -33.14
N ASP A 36 7.76 -10.05 -33.11
CA ASP A 36 7.70 -8.62 -33.36
C ASP A 36 7.52 -8.35 -34.84
N ASN A 37 6.57 -7.48 -35.19
CA ASN A 37 6.23 -7.10 -36.55
C ASN A 37 6.12 -5.57 -36.65
N ILE A 38 6.16 -5.08 -37.90
CA ILE A 38 5.86 -3.68 -38.23
C ILE A 38 4.68 -3.68 -39.19
N GLY A 39 3.62 -2.97 -38.85
CA GLY A 39 2.41 -2.91 -39.66
C GLY A 39 1.44 -1.85 -39.16
N THR A 40 0.19 -1.95 -39.58
CA THR A 40 -0.87 -0.97 -39.36
C THR A 40 -1.96 -1.52 -38.42
N ILE A 41 -2.89 -0.67 -37.97
CA ILE A 41 -4.07 -1.12 -37.21
C ILE A 41 -4.87 -2.17 -38.01
N ASN A 42 -4.92 -2.07 -39.34
CA ASN A 42 -5.60 -3.06 -40.18
C ASN A 42 -4.89 -4.43 -40.20
N ASP A 43 -3.58 -4.47 -39.98
CA ASP A 43 -2.86 -5.74 -39.81
C ASP A 43 -3.16 -6.35 -38.44
N VAL A 44 -3.28 -5.51 -37.41
CA VAL A 44 -3.71 -5.92 -36.06
C VAL A 44 -5.14 -6.47 -36.07
N ILE A 45 -6.09 -5.79 -36.73
CA ILE A 45 -7.48 -6.26 -36.89
C ILE A 45 -7.49 -7.66 -37.50
N ARG A 46 -6.75 -7.88 -38.60
CA ARG A 46 -6.64 -9.21 -39.24
C ARG A 46 -6.06 -10.30 -38.33
N HIS A 47 -5.21 -9.94 -37.36
CA HIS A 47 -4.75 -10.88 -36.34
C HIS A 47 -5.81 -11.14 -35.27
N VAL A 48 -6.53 -10.10 -34.84
CA VAL A 48 -7.64 -10.22 -33.87
C VAL A 48 -8.73 -11.13 -34.43
N GLU A 49 -9.16 -10.93 -35.68
CA GLU A 49 -10.17 -11.74 -36.39
C GLU A 49 -9.78 -13.22 -36.52
N LYS A 50 -8.47 -13.52 -36.51
CA LYS A 50 -7.97 -14.90 -36.52
C LYS A 50 -7.83 -15.50 -35.12
N GLY A 51 -8.25 -14.77 -34.09
CA GLY A 51 -8.11 -15.19 -32.69
C GLY A 51 -6.68 -15.17 -32.16
N HIS A 52 -5.73 -14.55 -32.88
CA HIS A 52 -4.32 -14.54 -32.47
C HIS A 52 -4.10 -13.71 -31.19
N ALA A 53 -3.07 -14.05 -30.42
CA ALA A 53 -2.73 -13.31 -29.21
C ALA A 53 -1.78 -12.15 -29.49
N LEU A 54 -2.05 -10.98 -28.90
CA LEU A 54 -1.20 -9.79 -28.94
C LEU A 54 -0.44 -9.64 -27.62
N CYS A 55 0.75 -9.04 -27.66
CA CYS A 55 1.52 -8.70 -26.46
C CYS A 55 1.67 -7.18 -26.32
N ALA A 56 1.55 -6.67 -25.09
CA ALA A 56 1.60 -5.25 -24.78
C ALA A 56 2.93 -4.59 -25.20
N GLY A 57 4.03 -5.34 -25.11
CA GLY A 57 5.37 -4.91 -25.51
C GLY A 57 6.00 -5.84 -26.53
N ASN A 58 6.97 -5.30 -27.27
CA ASN A 58 7.84 -6.05 -28.16
C ASN A 58 8.90 -6.81 -27.38
N LEU A 59 9.27 -8.02 -27.83
CA LEU A 59 10.09 -8.96 -27.05
C LEU A 59 11.51 -9.16 -27.58
N GLY A 60 11.87 -8.54 -28.70
CA GLY A 60 13.20 -8.65 -29.30
C GLY A 60 13.57 -10.09 -29.68
N GLY A 61 12.60 -10.88 -30.12
CA GLY A 61 12.79 -12.30 -30.47
C GLY A 61 12.98 -13.26 -29.29
N LYS A 62 12.73 -12.82 -28.05
CA LYS A 62 12.77 -13.65 -26.85
C LYS A 62 11.38 -14.13 -26.44
N TRP A 63 11.34 -15.13 -25.54
CA TRP A 63 10.08 -15.57 -24.94
C TRP A 63 9.46 -14.45 -24.09
N ARG A 64 8.14 -14.51 -23.94
CA ARG A 64 7.35 -13.57 -23.13
C ARG A 64 7.77 -13.63 -21.67
N ALA A 65 8.44 -12.57 -21.24
CA ALA A 65 8.70 -12.24 -19.85
C ALA A 65 8.86 -10.72 -19.78
N LYS A 66 8.44 -10.11 -18.67
CA LYS A 66 8.61 -8.67 -18.44
C LYS A 66 10.05 -8.19 -18.68
N SER A 67 11.05 -8.94 -18.22
CA SER A 67 12.47 -8.64 -18.42
C SER A 67 12.95 -8.72 -19.87
N ASN A 68 12.16 -9.32 -20.77
CA ASN A 68 12.47 -9.48 -22.17
C ASN A 68 11.79 -8.43 -23.05
N VAL A 69 10.90 -7.59 -22.48
CA VAL A 69 10.25 -6.51 -23.23
C VAL A 69 11.28 -5.43 -23.56
N VAL A 70 11.53 -5.23 -24.86
CA VAL A 70 12.48 -4.24 -25.36
C VAL A 70 11.88 -2.83 -25.48
N GLY A 71 10.56 -2.74 -25.48
CA GLY A 71 9.83 -1.48 -25.62
C GLY A 71 8.44 -1.70 -26.22
N SER A 72 7.77 -0.63 -26.59
CA SER A 72 6.46 -0.69 -27.24
C SER A 72 6.15 0.58 -28.04
N GLN A 73 5.28 0.47 -29.05
CA GLN A 73 4.70 1.61 -29.76
C GLN A 73 3.18 1.68 -29.61
N TRP A 74 2.63 0.94 -28.65
CA TRP A 74 1.23 0.99 -28.28
C TRP A 74 1.04 0.69 -26.79
N VAL A 75 -0.15 0.97 -26.28
CA VAL A 75 -0.60 0.60 -24.95
C VAL A 75 -2.03 0.08 -25.05
N LEU A 76 -2.34 -0.98 -24.31
CA LEU A 76 -3.64 -1.62 -24.37
C LEU A 76 -4.27 -1.69 -22.97
N LEU A 77 -5.58 -1.45 -22.91
CA LEU A 77 -6.39 -1.72 -21.73
C LEU A 77 -7.42 -2.81 -22.00
N ASP A 78 -7.67 -3.62 -20.98
CA ASP A 78 -8.73 -4.62 -20.95
C ASP A 78 -9.87 -4.04 -20.09
N ILE A 79 -11.04 -3.88 -20.70
CA ILE A 79 -12.28 -3.55 -19.98
C ILE A 79 -12.98 -4.87 -19.70
N ASP A 80 -13.12 -5.19 -18.41
CA ASP A 80 -13.92 -6.33 -17.95
C ASP A 80 -14.92 -5.79 -16.92
N ASN A 81 -16.20 -5.70 -17.31
CA ASN A 81 -17.29 -5.30 -16.42
C ASN A 81 -17.61 -6.37 -15.37
N SER A 82 -16.60 -6.77 -14.60
CA SER A 82 -16.70 -7.83 -13.63
C SER A 82 -16.01 -7.49 -12.32
N GLY A 83 -16.70 -7.81 -11.24
CA GLY A 83 -16.21 -7.71 -9.88
C GLY A 83 -16.17 -9.07 -9.19
N LYS A 84 -15.97 -9.01 -7.87
CA LYS A 84 -16.15 -10.15 -6.99
C LYS A 84 -17.18 -9.81 -5.93
N ASP A 85 -18.10 -10.72 -5.67
CA ASP A 85 -19.03 -10.59 -4.56
C ASP A 85 -18.37 -10.91 -3.21
N ALA A 86 -19.16 -10.90 -2.13
CA ALA A 86 -18.68 -11.20 -0.78
C ALA A 86 -18.10 -12.62 -0.61
N ASN A 87 -18.47 -13.55 -1.50
CA ASN A 87 -18.00 -14.93 -1.51
C ASN A 87 -16.78 -15.12 -2.44
N GLY A 88 -16.38 -14.07 -3.15
CA GLY A 88 -15.29 -14.11 -4.13
C GLY A 88 -15.71 -14.64 -5.49
N GLU A 89 -17.01 -14.82 -5.74
CA GLU A 89 -17.56 -15.27 -7.02
C GLU A 89 -17.62 -14.10 -8.01
N LYS A 90 -17.45 -14.41 -9.30
CA LYS A 90 -17.42 -13.39 -10.35
C LYS A 90 -18.83 -12.84 -10.57
N CYS A 91 -19.04 -11.57 -10.24
CA CYS A 91 -20.29 -10.87 -10.47
C CYS A 91 -20.11 -9.77 -11.53
N TYR A 92 -21.21 -9.25 -12.06
CA TYR A 92 -21.17 -8.08 -12.92
C TYR A 92 -20.86 -6.83 -12.08
N GLU A 93 -19.85 -6.08 -12.48
CA GLU A 93 -19.51 -4.78 -11.91
C GLU A 93 -19.32 -3.82 -13.07
N HIS A 94 -20.22 -2.86 -13.20
CA HIS A 94 -20.19 -1.91 -14.30
C HIS A 94 -18.93 -1.04 -14.22
N GLN A 95 -18.10 -1.07 -15.26
CA GLN A 95 -16.95 -0.19 -15.42
C GLN A 95 -17.10 0.72 -16.64
N LEU A 96 -17.33 0.15 -17.81
CA LEU A 96 -17.54 0.87 -19.07
C LEU A 96 -18.24 -0.03 -20.09
N THR A 97 -19.34 0.42 -20.66
CA THR A 97 -20.02 -0.23 -21.80
C THR A 97 -19.42 0.23 -23.13
N LEU A 98 -19.82 -0.42 -24.23
CA LEU A 98 -19.34 -0.02 -25.56
C LEU A 98 -19.86 1.36 -25.96
N ASP A 99 -21.14 1.66 -25.70
CA ASP A 99 -21.74 2.94 -26.07
C ASP A 99 -21.10 4.08 -25.28
N GLU A 100 -20.91 3.91 -23.97
CA GLU A 100 -20.17 4.87 -23.13
C GLU A 100 -18.73 5.05 -23.61
N ALA A 101 -18.06 3.98 -24.04
CA ALA A 101 -16.70 4.08 -24.57
C ALA A 101 -16.65 4.88 -25.87
N LEU A 102 -17.63 4.71 -26.76
CA LEU A 102 -17.73 5.45 -28.02
C LEU A 102 -18.05 6.94 -27.80
N GLU A 103 -18.73 7.29 -26.71
CA GLU A 103 -19.03 8.67 -26.33
C GLU A 103 -17.94 9.33 -25.47
N HIS A 104 -17.01 8.55 -24.92
CA HIS A 104 -16.00 9.07 -24.00
C HIS A 104 -15.00 10.01 -24.70
N PRO A 105 -14.87 11.30 -24.29
CA PRO A 105 -14.07 12.30 -25.02
C PRO A 105 -12.60 11.92 -25.20
N PHE A 106 -12.00 11.27 -24.18
CA PHE A 106 -10.61 10.81 -24.27
C PHE A 106 -10.45 9.64 -25.25
N ILE A 107 -11.44 8.74 -25.33
CA ILE A 107 -11.38 7.59 -26.23
C ILE A 107 -11.58 8.07 -27.67
N GLN A 108 -12.59 8.90 -27.91
CA GLN A 108 -12.84 9.50 -29.23
C GLN A 108 -11.61 10.22 -29.80
N ARG A 109 -10.83 10.86 -28.92
CA ARG A 109 -9.68 11.67 -29.31
C ARG A 109 -8.38 10.88 -29.49
N TYR A 110 -8.17 9.81 -28.71
CA TYR A 110 -6.86 9.16 -28.61
C TYR A 110 -6.85 7.64 -28.83
N CYS A 111 -8.01 6.97 -28.82
CA CYS A 111 -8.07 5.52 -29.01
C CYS A 111 -7.98 5.16 -30.49
N ALA A 112 -7.07 4.26 -30.85
CA ALA A 112 -6.87 3.84 -32.23
C ALA A 112 -7.75 2.65 -32.64
N LEU A 113 -8.11 1.79 -31.69
CA LEU A 113 -8.93 0.60 -31.96
C LEU A 113 -9.70 0.16 -30.70
N ILE A 114 -10.99 -0.12 -30.88
CA ILE A 114 -11.79 -0.88 -29.93
C ILE A 114 -12.15 -2.22 -30.55
N TYR A 115 -11.96 -3.31 -29.82
CA TYR A 115 -12.44 -4.63 -30.25
C TYR A 115 -12.97 -5.48 -29.10
N THR A 116 -14.00 -6.28 -29.36
CA THR A 116 -14.61 -7.15 -28.35
C THR A 116 -13.78 -8.42 -28.09
N THR A 117 -13.84 -8.93 -26.87
CA THR A 117 -13.14 -10.16 -26.49
C THR A 117 -13.99 -11.40 -26.78
N ALA A 118 -13.38 -12.59 -26.83
CA ALA A 118 -14.09 -13.87 -27.01
C ALA A 118 -15.08 -14.23 -25.88
N SER A 119 -15.15 -13.45 -24.79
CA SER A 119 -16.14 -13.64 -23.72
C SER A 119 -17.05 -12.42 -23.56
N HIS A 120 -17.09 -11.56 -24.57
CA HIS A 120 -18.01 -10.44 -24.65
C HIS A 120 -19.44 -10.96 -24.78
N ARG A 121 -20.37 -10.33 -24.08
CA ARG A 121 -21.81 -10.48 -24.29
C ARG A 121 -22.45 -9.10 -24.30
N THR A 122 -23.62 -8.98 -24.93
CA THR A 122 -24.38 -7.73 -24.99
C THR A 122 -24.84 -7.24 -23.61
N ASP A 123 -25.02 -8.15 -22.65
CA ASP A 123 -25.34 -7.83 -21.25
C ASP A 123 -24.08 -7.75 -20.36
N TRP A 124 -22.94 -8.23 -20.85
CA TRP A 124 -21.67 -8.26 -20.12
C TRP A 124 -20.52 -7.82 -21.03
N HIS A 125 -20.40 -6.51 -21.21
CA HIS A 125 -19.40 -5.94 -22.11
C HIS A 125 -17.98 -6.24 -21.63
N LYS A 126 -17.21 -6.90 -22.50
CA LYS A 126 -15.77 -7.10 -22.37
C LYS A 126 -15.09 -6.77 -23.67
N PHE A 127 -14.22 -5.76 -23.67
CA PHE A 127 -13.58 -5.26 -24.87
C PHE A 127 -12.24 -4.64 -24.52
N ARG A 128 -11.45 -4.33 -25.56
CA ARG A 128 -10.12 -3.77 -25.39
C ARG A 128 -9.98 -2.47 -26.12
N LEU A 129 -9.22 -1.58 -25.50
CA LEU A 129 -8.87 -0.29 -26.05
C LEU A 129 -7.39 -0.33 -26.42
N VAL A 130 -7.06 0.04 -27.66
CA VAL A 130 -5.68 0.12 -28.15
C VAL A 130 -5.35 1.58 -28.42
N PHE A 131 -4.24 2.06 -27.85
CA PHE A 131 -3.73 3.41 -28.01
C PHE A 131 -2.34 3.33 -28.66
N LEU A 132 -2.13 4.05 -29.76
CA LEU A 132 -0.81 4.13 -30.39
C LEU A 132 0.05 5.20 -29.73
N LEU A 133 1.35 4.96 -29.65
CA LEU A 133 2.33 5.95 -29.24
C LEU A 133 2.91 6.63 -30.49
N PRO A 134 3.21 7.94 -30.43
CA PRO A 134 3.75 8.68 -31.57
C PRO A 134 5.12 8.17 -32.02
N GLU A 135 5.87 7.52 -31.12
CA GLU A 135 7.15 6.87 -31.42
C GLU A 135 7.33 5.59 -30.60
N PHE A 136 8.30 4.77 -31.00
CA PHE A 136 8.67 3.57 -30.25
C PHE A 136 9.37 3.95 -28.94
N VAL A 137 8.79 3.51 -27.83
CA VAL A 137 9.29 3.77 -26.48
C VAL A 137 10.14 2.58 -26.02
N PRO A 138 11.45 2.74 -25.79
CA PRO A 138 12.31 1.66 -25.34
C PRO A 138 12.14 1.37 -23.85
N GLY A 139 12.26 0.10 -23.47
CA GLY A 139 12.27 -0.34 -22.07
C GLY A 139 10.87 -0.53 -21.47
N TYR A 140 10.72 -1.61 -20.71
CA TYR A 140 9.43 -1.96 -20.12
C TYR A 140 9.00 -0.95 -19.05
N GLU A 141 9.93 -0.36 -18.30
CA GLU A 141 9.61 0.55 -17.19
C GLU A 141 8.83 1.78 -17.66
N ILE A 142 9.21 2.35 -18.80
CA ILE A 142 8.53 3.53 -19.37
C ILE A 142 7.16 3.12 -19.90
N VAL A 143 7.05 1.96 -20.56
CA VAL A 143 5.77 1.40 -21.02
C VAL A 143 4.80 1.21 -19.85
N GLU A 144 5.25 0.66 -18.71
CA GLU A 144 4.38 0.49 -17.54
C GLU A 144 3.94 1.83 -16.93
N VAL A 145 4.79 2.87 -16.97
CA VAL A 145 4.41 4.22 -16.54
C VAL A 145 3.34 4.81 -17.46
N LEU A 146 3.49 4.66 -18.78
CA LEU A 146 2.49 5.07 -19.77
C LEU A 146 1.15 4.35 -19.54
N THR A 147 1.18 3.03 -19.32
CA THR A 147 -0.03 2.28 -19.01
C THR A 147 -0.67 2.76 -17.71
N ARG A 148 0.12 3.04 -16.66
CA ARG A 148 -0.39 3.62 -15.41
C ARG A 148 -1.03 5.00 -15.62
N TYR A 149 -0.55 5.80 -16.56
CA TYR A 149 -1.17 7.08 -16.89
C TYR A 149 -2.53 6.87 -17.53
N LEU A 150 -2.59 5.98 -18.52
CA LEU A 150 -3.85 5.61 -19.18
C LEU A 150 -4.89 5.05 -18.19
N MET A 151 -4.44 4.22 -17.25
CA MET A 151 -5.25 3.66 -16.16
C MET A 151 -5.83 4.73 -15.19
N LYS A 152 -5.28 5.95 -15.15
CA LYS A 152 -5.88 7.06 -14.38
C LYS A 152 -7.06 7.70 -15.09
N HIS A 153 -7.14 7.58 -16.41
CA HIS A 153 -8.18 8.20 -17.23
C HIS A 153 -9.34 7.25 -17.53
N LEU A 154 -9.10 5.94 -17.48
CA LEU A 154 -10.05 4.92 -17.92
C LEU A 154 -10.10 3.74 -16.94
N PRO A 155 -11.27 3.09 -16.79
CA PRO A 155 -11.36 1.82 -16.08
C PRO A 155 -10.53 0.74 -16.78
N HIS A 156 -10.13 -0.29 -16.04
CA HIS A 156 -9.17 -1.29 -16.51
C HIS A 156 -9.08 -2.51 -15.57
N ASP A 157 -8.62 -3.65 -16.11
CA ASP A 157 -8.02 -4.73 -15.31
C ASP A 157 -6.69 -4.23 -14.70
N PRO A 158 -6.47 -4.33 -13.36
CA PRO A 158 -5.21 -3.94 -12.71
C PRO A 158 -3.94 -4.57 -13.28
N ALA A 159 -4.05 -5.72 -13.95
CA ALA A 159 -2.95 -6.44 -14.56
C ALA A 159 -2.51 -5.87 -15.93
N CYS A 160 -3.27 -4.94 -16.53
CA CYS A 160 -2.89 -4.27 -17.77
C CYS A 160 -1.55 -3.54 -17.68
N LYS A 161 -1.15 -3.10 -16.48
CA LYS A 161 0.14 -2.42 -16.26
C LYS A 161 1.38 -3.25 -16.62
N ASP A 162 1.28 -4.58 -16.71
CA ASP A 162 2.41 -5.44 -17.08
C ASP A 162 2.73 -5.28 -18.57
N ALA A 163 3.93 -4.77 -18.88
CA ALA A 163 4.37 -4.56 -20.26
C ALA A 163 4.51 -5.86 -21.08
N SER A 164 4.42 -7.04 -20.45
CA SER A 164 4.38 -8.35 -21.10
C SER A 164 2.99 -9.00 -21.09
N ARG A 165 1.93 -8.22 -20.82
CA ARG A 165 0.54 -8.69 -20.77
C ARG A 165 0.09 -9.17 -22.15
N VAL A 166 -0.68 -10.27 -22.14
CA VAL A 166 -1.28 -10.88 -23.32
C VAL A 166 -2.72 -10.40 -23.49
N PHE A 167 -3.09 -10.09 -24.73
CA PHE A 167 -4.45 -9.72 -25.12
C PHE A 167 -4.89 -10.62 -26.28
N TYR A 168 -5.88 -11.49 -26.03
CA TYR A 168 -6.32 -12.51 -27.01
C TYR A 168 -7.29 -11.96 -28.04
N GLY A 169 -7.01 -12.16 -29.33
CA GLY A 169 -7.99 -11.92 -30.39
C GLY A 169 -9.28 -12.74 -30.22
N SER A 170 -10.26 -12.45 -31.06
CA SER A 170 -11.49 -13.24 -31.14
C SER A 170 -11.93 -13.37 -32.59
N THR A 171 -12.23 -14.59 -33.00
CA THR A 171 -12.86 -14.88 -34.30
C THR A 171 -14.26 -14.29 -34.46
N GLU A 172 -14.88 -13.89 -33.34
CA GLU A 172 -16.18 -13.24 -33.29
C GLU A 172 -16.06 -11.77 -32.84
N ALA A 173 -14.85 -11.20 -32.90
CA ALA A 173 -14.62 -9.81 -32.52
C ALA A 173 -15.43 -8.88 -33.42
N SER A 174 -16.08 -7.90 -32.80
CA SER A 174 -16.55 -6.70 -33.47
C SER A 174 -15.54 -5.57 -33.24
N PHE A 175 -15.54 -4.58 -34.13
CA PHE A 175 -14.61 -3.45 -34.11
C PHE A 175 -15.37 -2.11 -34.08
N PRO A 176 -15.94 -1.71 -32.93
CA PRO A 176 -16.80 -0.53 -32.84
C PRO A 176 -16.10 0.79 -33.17
N LEU A 177 -14.77 0.85 -33.06
CA LEU A 177 -14.00 2.05 -33.37
C LEU A 177 -12.67 1.66 -34.02
N VAL A 178 -12.35 2.31 -35.15
CA VAL A 178 -11.09 2.16 -35.89
C VAL A 178 -10.59 3.54 -36.32
N GLN A 179 -9.50 4.00 -35.72
CA GLN A 179 -8.86 5.30 -35.97
C GLN A 179 -7.36 5.09 -36.20
N PRO A 180 -6.92 4.68 -37.41
CA PRO A 180 -5.60 4.08 -37.63
C PRO A 180 -4.40 5.02 -37.46
N ASN A 181 -4.63 6.33 -37.45
CA ASN A 181 -3.59 7.35 -37.40
C ASN A 181 -3.59 8.16 -36.09
N VAL A 182 -4.50 7.85 -35.16
CA VAL A 182 -4.61 8.55 -33.88
C VAL A 182 -3.57 7.99 -32.90
N THR A 183 -2.85 8.90 -32.24
CA THR A 183 -1.83 8.57 -31.23
C THR A 183 -2.09 9.34 -29.94
N LEU A 184 -1.54 8.84 -28.83
CA LEU A 184 -1.39 9.62 -27.61
C LEU A 184 -0.47 10.84 -27.83
N PRO A 185 -0.54 11.87 -26.97
CA PRO A 185 0.35 13.04 -27.06
C PRO A 185 1.82 12.68 -26.81
N TYR A 186 2.75 13.44 -27.42
CA TYR A 186 4.19 13.23 -27.24
C TYR A 186 4.64 13.49 -25.80
N GLU A 187 3.99 14.44 -25.14
CA GLU A 187 4.27 14.86 -23.77
C GLU A 187 4.19 13.68 -22.78
N TRP A 188 3.28 12.73 -23.04
CA TRP A 188 3.13 11.53 -22.22
C TRP A 188 4.40 10.68 -22.18
N ILE A 189 5.11 10.59 -23.30
CA ILE A 189 6.39 9.85 -23.38
C ILE A 189 7.44 10.58 -22.54
N SER A 190 7.57 11.89 -22.72
CA SER A 190 8.56 12.70 -21.99
C SER A 190 8.33 12.69 -20.47
N GLU A 191 7.07 12.77 -20.03
CA GLU A 191 6.69 12.68 -18.62
C GLU A 191 6.98 11.27 -18.07
N ALA A 192 6.64 10.23 -18.82
CA ALA A 192 6.90 8.85 -18.42
C ALA A 192 8.40 8.56 -18.27
N ILE A 193 9.25 9.10 -19.15
CA ILE A 193 10.71 9.04 -19.02
C ILE A 193 11.17 9.71 -17.72
N ALA A 194 10.74 10.96 -17.49
CA ALA A 194 11.14 11.71 -16.29
C ALA A 194 10.71 11.01 -14.99
N VAL A 195 9.53 10.39 -14.96
CA VAL A 195 9.07 9.59 -13.80
C VAL A 195 9.93 8.35 -13.62
N THR A 196 10.22 7.63 -14.71
CA THR A 196 11.04 6.43 -14.68
C THR A 196 12.44 6.73 -14.15
N GLU A 197 13.05 7.84 -14.57
CA GLU A 197 14.37 8.27 -14.09
C GLU A 197 14.38 8.60 -12.59
N ARG A 198 13.34 9.31 -12.12
CA ARG A 198 13.17 9.57 -10.68
C ARG A 198 13.01 8.28 -9.87
N GLU A 199 12.15 7.37 -10.32
CA GLU A 199 11.94 6.07 -9.68
C GLU A 199 13.24 5.24 -9.65
N LYS A 200 14.03 5.26 -10.74
CA LYS A 200 15.35 4.61 -10.81
C LYS A 200 16.35 5.19 -9.80
N LEU A 201 16.44 6.52 -9.72
CA LEU A 201 17.34 7.19 -8.77
C LEU A 201 16.96 6.91 -7.31
N GLU A 202 15.66 6.93 -7.00
CA GLU A 202 15.17 6.57 -5.67
C GLU A 202 15.47 5.12 -5.32
N TYR A 203 15.25 4.20 -6.26
CA TYR A 203 15.56 2.79 -6.09
C TYR A 203 17.05 2.58 -5.80
N GLN A 204 17.94 3.20 -6.58
CA GLN A 204 19.39 3.13 -6.34
C GLN A 204 19.80 3.65 -4.96
N LYS A 205 19.22 4.78 -4.51
CA LYS A 205 19.46 5.32 -3.16
C LYS A 205 19.02 4.33 -2.07
N ARG A 206 17.87 3.67 -2.23
CA ARG A 206 17.39 2.65 -1.30
C ARG A 206 18.32 1.44 -1.25
N ILE A 207 18.81 0.98 -2.39
CA ILE A 207 19.78 -0.13 -2.44
C ILE A 207 21.08 0.26 -1.72
N ALA A 208 21.63 1.44 -1.98
CA ALA A 208 22.83 1.92 -1.30
C ALA A 208 22.63 2.06 0.23
N GLU A 209 21.46 2.52 0.67
CA GLU A 209 21.11 2.58 2.10
C GLU A 209 21.05 1.17 2.73
N ILE A 210 20.47 0.20 2.03
CA ILE A 210 20.41 -1.20 2.47
C ILE A 210 21.81 -1.80 2.55
N GLU A 211 22.66 -1.59 1.54
CA GLU A 211 24.04 -2.08 1.52
C GLU A 211 24.86 -1.49 2.66
N LYS A 212 24.72 -0.17 2.91
CA LYS A 212 25.35 0.49 4.05
C LYS A 212 24.92 -0.13 5.38
N ARG A 213 23.61 -0.33 5.59
CA ARG A 213 23.08 -0.99 6.81
C ARG A 213 23.60 -2.41 6.96
N LYS A 214 23.71 -3.17 5.85
CA LYS A 214 24.29 -4.52 5.87
C LYS A 214 25.77 -4.48 6.26
N ALA A 215 26.55 -3.53 5.76
CA ALA A 215 27.95 -3.36 6.15
C ALA A 215 28.11 -2.98 7.63
N GLU A 216 27.31 -2.04 8.13
CA GLU A 216 27.30 -1.66 9.56
C GLU A 216 26.97 -2.86 10.46
N LEU A 217 26.00 -3.68 10.07
CA LEU A 217 25.64 -4.89 10.81
C LEU A 217 26.75 -5.96 10.77
N ARG A 218 27.41 -6.16 9.62
CA ARG A 218 28.55 -7.09 9.52
C ARG A 218 29.70 -6.68 10.42
N ASN A 219 30.13 -5.42 10.33
CA ASN A 219 31.20 -4.87 11.18
C ASN A 219 30.86 -5.02 12.67
N ARG A 220 29.58 -4.82 13.02
CA ARG A 220 29.11 -5.02 14.38
C ARG A 220 29.18 -6.48 14.82
N ALA A 221 28.68 -7.41 14.00
CA ALA A 221 28.72 -8.85 14.27
C ALA A 221 30.16 -9.33 14.46
N GLU A 222 31.09 -8.89 13.60
CA GLU A 222 32.53 -9.18 13.74
C GLU A 222 33.11 -8.61 15.04
N SER A 223 32.81 -7.34 15.36
CA SER A 223 33.35 -6.67 16.55
C SER A 223 32.86 -7.25 17.89
N GLU A 224 31.65 -7.82 17.90
CA GLU A 224 31.01 -8.42 19.07
C GLU A 224 31.21 -9.96 19.10
N GLY A 225 31.89 -10.54 18.10
CA GLY A 225 32.14 -11.98 18.03
C GLY A 225 30.86 -12.82 17.89
N TRP A 226 29.85 -12.31 17.19
CA TRP A 226 28.58 -13.03 17.03
C TRP A 226 28.78 -14.30 16.19
N ASP A 227 28.51 -15.45 16.80
CA ASP A 227 28.34 -16.70 16.07
C ASP A 227 27.00 -16.67 15.31
N THR A 228 27.08 -16.42 14.01
CA THR A 228 25.90 -16.28 13.15
C THR A 228 25.15 -17.60 13.01
N ASP A 229 25.86 -18.74 13.03
CA ASP A 229 25.23 -20.06 12.93
C ASP A 229 24.45 -20.39 14.19
N ALA A 230 25.02 -20.10 15.36
CA ALA A 230 24.29 -20.22 16.63
C ALA A 230 23.03 -19.34 16.65
N LEU A 231 23.12 -18.12 16.12
CA LEU A 231 21.96 -17.22 16.02
C LEU A 231 20.88 -17.74 15.06
N ILE A 232 21.27 -18.33 13.94
CA ILE A 232 20.32 -18.93 12.99
C ILE A 232 19.59 -20.10 13.64
N GLN A 233 20.31 -21.00 14.32
CA GLN A 233 19.71 -22.12 15.03
C GLN A 233 18.75 -21.65 16.13
N GLN A 234 19.15 -20.64 16.92
CA GLN A 234 18.28 -20.03 17.91
C GLN A 234 17.03 -19.42 17.27
N ALA A 235 17.17 -18.71 16.15
CA ALA A 235 16.05 -18.10 15.44
C ALA A 235 15.08 -19.14 14.88
N LEU A 236 15.58 -20.25 14.33
CA LEU A 236 14.74 -21.36 13.85
C LEU A 236 13.88 -21.97 14.97
N ASN A 237 14.38 -22.02 16.21
CA ASN A 237 13.60 -22.52 17.35
C ASN A 237 12.36 -21.66 17.69
N TYR A 238 12.34 -20.39 17.29
CA TYR A 238 11.16 -19.52 17.47
C TYR A 238 10.16 -19.67 16.33
N ILE A 239 10.61 -20.04 15.12
CA ILE A 239 9.71 -20.12 13.96
C ILE A 239 9.02 -21.49 13.97
N PRO A 240 7.67 -21.55 14.05
CA PRO A 240 6.97 -22.81 14.04
C PRO A 240 7.20 -23.54 12.71
N PRO A 241 7.50 -24.86 12.74
CA PRO A 241 7.67 -25.62 11.53
C PRO A 241 6.36 -25.74 10.76
N ARG A 242 6.45 -26.05 9.47
CA ARG A 242 5.26 -26.27 8.65
C ARG A 242 4.53 -27.52 9.10
N GLN A 243 3.22 -27.38 9.31
CA GLN A 243 2.31 -28.51 9.55
C GLN A 243 1.08 -28.42 8.64
N ILE A 244 0.33 -29.51 8.48
CA ILE A 244 -0.96 -29.49 7.77
C ILE A 244 -1.91 -28.57 8.53
N GLY A 245 -2.52 -27.59 7.85
CA GLY A 245 -3.44 -26.62 8.46
C GLY A 245 -2.79 -25.43 9.19
N SER A 246 -1.46 -25.39 9.30
CA SER A 246 -0.74 -24.31 10.03
C SER A 246 -0.82 -22.90 9.42
N GLY A 247 -1.27 -22.77 8.17
CA GLY A 247 -1.38 -21.46 7.49
C GLY A 247 -0.05 -20.74 7.20
N ASN A 248 1.11 -21.31 7.54
CA ASN A 248 2.41 -20.64 7.46
C ASN A 248 3.24 -20.98 6.19
N TYR A 249 2.60 -21.48 5.11
CA TYR A 249 3.30 -21.96 3.91
C TYR A 249 4.29 -20.94 3.34
N ASP A 250 3.85 -19.70 3.13
CA ASP A 250 4.67 -18.65 2.51
C ASP A 250 5.84 -18.23 3.39
N GLU A 251 5.63 -18.17 4.71
CA GLU A 251 6.70 -17.90 5.67
C GLU A 251 7.72 -19.03 5.64
N SER A 252 7.26 -20.28 5.66
CA SER A 252 8.16 -21.43 5.63
C SER A 252 8.98 -21.47 4.35
N ILE A 253 8.40 -21.19 3.17
CA ILE A 253 9.16 -21.10 1.92
C ILE A 253 10.25 -20.02 2.00
N LYS A 254 9.94 -18.85 2.57
CA LYS A 254 10.93 -17.77 2.74
C LYS A 254 12.08 -18.19 3.66
N VAL A 255 11.81 -18.97 4.71
CA VAL A 255 12.85 -19.55 5.57
C VAL A 255 13.73 -20.52 4.78
N LEU A 256 13.16 -21.42 3.96
CA LEU A 256 13.93 -22.32 3.11
C LEU A 256 14.86 -21.55 2.15
N MET A 257 14.34 -20.49 1.52
CA MET A 257 15.10 -19.64 0.61
C MET A 257 16.23 -18.88 1.33
N ALA A 258 15.98 -18.42 2.56
CA ALA A 258 16.98 -17.75 3.39
C ALA A 258 18.11 -18.70 3.82
N LEU A 259 17.78 -19.95 4.15
CA LEU A 259 18.78 -21.00 4.45
C LEU A 259 19.59 -21.37 3.20
N ASN A 260 18.94 -21.49 2.04
CA ASN A 260 19.62 -21.74 0.77
C ASN A 260 20.57 -20.60 0.36
N ASP A 261 20.19 -19.33 0.61
CA ASP A 261 21.04 -18.16 0.33
C ASP A 261 22.31 -18.14 1.21
N TYR A 262 22.18 -18.54 2.48
CA TYR A 262 23.28 -18.47 3.44
C TYR A 262 24.19 -19.71 3.44
N TYR A 263 23.63 -20.92 3.54
CA TYR A 263 24.38 -22.18 3.62
C TYR A 263 24.55 -22.88 2.26
N GLY A 264 23.89 -22.40 1.21
CA GLY A 264 23.79 -23.11 -0.06
C GLY A 264 22.79 -24.29 -0.02
N ALA A 265 22.63 -24.95 -1.16
CA ALA A 265 21.55 -25.92 -1.34
C ALA A 265 21.68 -27.18 -0.48
N ALA A 266 22.90 -27.75 -0.37
CA ALA A 266 23.09 -29.01 0.33
C ALA A 266 22.91 -28.88 1.85
N GLU A 267 23.65 -27.95 2.47
CA GLU A 267 23.59 -27.73 3.92
C GLU A 267 22.30 -27.05 4.34
N GLY A 268 21.83 -26.06 3.58
CA GLY A 268 20.54 -25.41 3.82
C GLY A 268 19.37 -26.40 3.79
N GLN A 269 19.38 -27.37 2.86
CA GLN A 269 18.36 -28.42 2.80
C GLN A 269 18.41 -29.31 4.05
N ALA A 270 19.60 -29.70 4.52
CA ALA A 270 19.74 -30.54 5.71
C ALA A 270 19.22 -29.84 6.97
N ILE A 271 19.53 -28.55 7.15
CA ILE A 271 19.02 -27.74 8.27
C ILE A 271 17.50 -27.57 8.16
N ALA A 272 17.01 -27.27 6.96
CA ALA A 272 15.59 -27.13 6.71
C ALA A 272 14.78 -28.40 6.99
N GLU A 273 15.31 -29.57 6.62
CA GLU A 273 14.65 -30.85 6.86
C GLU A 273 14.56 -31.16 8.35
N ARG A 274 15.55 -30.73 9.15
CA ARG A 274 15.52 -30.86 10.62
C ARG A 274 14.51 -29.92 11.26
N TRP A 275 14.45 -28.67 10.79
CA TRP A 275 13.54 -27.68 11.31
C TRP A 275 12.09 -27.98 10.91
N SER A 276 11.81 -28.14 9.61
CA SER A 276 10.47 -28.32 9.06
C SER A 276 10.44 -29.47 8.04
N PRO A 277 10.38 -30.73 8.51
CA PRO A 277 10.47 -31.93 7.66
C PRO A 277 9.46 -31.96 6.51
N SER A 278 9.83 -32.67 5.44
CA SER A 278 8.95 -32.95 4.31
C SER A 278 7.73 -33.78 4.75
N ILE A 279 6.55 -33.40 4.27
CA ILE A 279 5.29 -34.04 4.66
C ILE A 279 4.81 -34.92 3.49
N LYS A 280 4.84 -36.24 3.68
CA LYS A 280 4.40 -37.22 2.66
C LYS A 280 2.94 -36.96 2.26
N GLY A 281 2.65 -37.09 0.96
CA GLY A 281 1.31 -36.87 0.41
C GLY A 281 0.92 -35.40 0.22
N THR A 282 1.83 -34.45 0.46
CA THR A 282 1.57 -33.01 0.27
C THR A 282 2.57 -32.37 -0.71
N THR A 283 2.32 -31.12 -1.08
CA THR A 283 3.26 -30.29 -1.87
C THR A 283 4.46 -29.77 -1.07
N TRP A 284 4.53 -30.08 0.25
CA TRP A 284 5.64 -29.70 1.11
C TRP A 284 6.74 -30.75 1.11
N ASN A 285 7.61 -30.65 0.09
CA ASN A 285 8.82 -31.47 -0.03
C ASN A 285 10.04 -30.54 -0.08
N VAL A 286 10.81 -30.50 1.01
CA VAL A 286 11.91 -29.54 1.18
C VAL A 286 12.94 -29.70 0.06
N GLY A 287 13.39 -30.93 -0.22
CA GLY A 287 14.36 -31.18 -1.29
C GLY A 287 13.89 -30.72 -2.68
N ALA A 288 12.61 -30.92 -3.02
CA ALA A 288 12.05 -30.44 -4.27
C ALA A 288 11.99 -28.89 -4.31
N LYS A 289 11.68 -28.24 -3.19
CA LYS A 289 11.69 -26.77 -3.08
C LYS A 289 13.10 -26.22 -3.26
N PHE A 290 14.11 -26.80 -2.60
CA PHE A 290 15.51 -26.40 -2.77
C PHE A 290 15.97 -26.49 -4.23
N ARG A 291 15.64 -27.57 -4.94
CA ARG A 291 15.93 -27.70 -6.38
C ARG A 291 15.21 -26.66 -7.26
N SER A 292 14.09 -26.11 -6.80
CA SER A 292 13.32 -25.12 -7.54
C SER A 292 13.85 -23.69 -7.39
N PHE A 293 14.65 -23.41 -6.35
CA PHE A 293 15.19 -22.09 -6.11
C PHE A 293 16.28 -21.76 -7.14
N ARG A 294 15.99 -20.81 -8.05
CA ARG A 294 16.95 -20.32 -9.06
C ARG A 294 17.42 -18.91 -8.69
N GLY A 295 18.74 -18.72 -8.54
CA GLY A 295 19.37 -17.38 -8.42
C GLY A 295 19.03 -16.57 -7.16
N ARG A 296 19.52 -15.32 -7.12
CA ARG A 296 19.27 -14.36 -6.02
C ARG A 296 17.81 -13.89 -6.04
N ASN A 297 16.95 -14.50 -5.24
CA ASN A 297 15.52 -14.17 -5.13
C ASN A 297 15.21 -12.97 -4.22
N GLY A 298 16.20 -12.11 -3.93
CA GLY A 298 16.08 -10.98 -3.01
C GLY A 298 15.89 -11.35 -1.53
N ILE A 299 15.71 -12.64 -1.22
CA ILE A 299 15.61 -13.18 0.14
C ILE A 299 17.01 -13.56 0.62
N SER A 300 17.44 -12.95 1.72
CA SER A 300 18.65 -13.33 2.43
C SER A 300 18.37 -13.81 3.85
N ILE A 301 19.41 -14.24 4.57
CA ILE A 301 19.30 -14.69 5.97
C ILE A 301 18.60 -13.70 6.91
N GLY A 302 18.61 -12.40 6.58
CA GLY A 302 17.87 -11.37 7.30
C GLY A 302 16.35 -11.61 7.32
N THR A 303 15.80 -12.30 6.31
CA THR A 303 14.38 -12.67 6.24
C THR A 303 14.03 -13.70 7.31
N LEU A 304 14.90 -14.68 7.54
CA LEU A 304 14.73 -15.66 8.61
C LEU A 304 14.67 -14.96 9.97
N PHE A 305 15.61 -14.05 10.24
CA PHE A 305 15.58 -13.27 11.48
C PHE A 305 14.38 -12.32 11.60
N HIS A 306 13.87 -11.81 10.48
CA HIS A 306 12.63 -11.00 10.49
C HIS A 306 11.43 -11.85 10.89
N ILE A 307 11.27 -13.03 10.32
CA ILE A 307 10.21 -13.99 10.66
C ILE A 307 10.36 -14.43 12.13
N ALA A 308 11.56 -14.84 12.55
CA ALA A 308 11.82 -15.22 13.94
C ALA A 308 11.44 -14.13 14.95
N LYS A 309 11.68 -12.85 14.63
CA LYS A 309 11.27 -11.71 15.48
C LYS A 309 9.76 -11.60 15.64
N GLN A 310 8.97 -11.94 14.61
CA GLN A 310 7.51 -11.96 14.72
C GLN A 310 7.06 -13.03 15.73
N TYR A 311 7.83 -14.11 15.86
CA TYR A 311 7.65 -15.16 16.86
C TYR A 311 8.44 -14.91 18.17
N GLY A 312 9.01 -13.72 18.37
CA GLY A 312 9.61 -13.31 19.65
C GLY A 312 11.14 -13.42 19.77
N PHE A 313 11.85 -13.85 18.73
CA PHE A 313 13.32 -13.88 18.72
C PHE A 313 13.92 -12.49 18.97
N LYS A 314 14.99 -12.43 19.77
CA LYS A 314 15.76 -11.21 20.05
C LYS A 314 17.25 -11.51 19.86
N PHE A 315 17.95 -10.61 19.18
CA PHE A 315 19.40 -10.67 19.07
C PHE A 315 20.07 -10.47 20.46
N PRO A 316 21.23 -11.10 20.71
CA PRO A 316 22.01 -10.87 21.92
C PRO A 316 22.27 -9.37 22.13
N VAL A 317 22.20 -8.95 23.38
CA VAL A 317 22.53 -7.57 23.76
C VAL A 317 24.02 -7.55 24.11
N PRO A 318 24.85 -6.66 23.53
CA PRO A 318 26.27 -6.61 23.87
C PRO A 318 26.48 -6.38 25.36
N GLU A 319 27.47 -7.08 25.93
CA GLU A 319 28.01 -6.75 27.25
C GLU A 319 28.58 -5.32 27.21
N LYS A 320 28.24 -4.51 28.22
CA LYS A 320 28.83 -3.18 28.36
C LYS A 320 30.32 -3.33 28.63
N LYS A 321 31.17 -3.14 27.62
CA LYS A 321 32.60 -2.92 27.85
C LYS A 321 32.76 -1.71 28.78
N PHE A 322 33.35 -1.91 29.96
CA PHE A 322 33.78 -0.83 30.84
C PHE A 322 34.67 0.11 30.02
N LYS A 323 34.36 1.42 30.05
CA LYS A 323 35.16 2.43 29.35
C LYS A 323 36.58 2.39 29.92
N ARG A 324 37.56 1.91 29.13
CA ARG A 324 38.97 2.30 29.33
C ARG A 324 39.03 3.83 29.27
N GLU A 325 39.61 4.45 30.30
CA GLU A 325 39.90 5.87 30.29
C GLU A 325 40.77 6.19 29.07
N ARG A 326 40.23 7.05 28.19
CA ARG A 326 40.90 7.50 26.96
C ARG A 326 41.63 8.79 27.25
N SER A 327 42.80 9.02 26.65
CA SER A 327 43.52 10.28 26.77
C SER A 327 42.73 11.44 26.15
N ASN A 328 42.89 12.64 26.72
CA ASN A 328 42.15 13.84 26.30
C ASN A 328 42.41 14.20 24.83
N GLU A 329 43.65 14.03 24.35
CA GLU A 329 44.05 14.34 22.96
C GLU A 329 43.25 13.54 21.92
N GLN A 330 42.98 12.27 22.19
CA GLN A 330 42.23 11.41 21.27
C GLN A 330 40.75 11.77 21.21
N ARG A 331 40.24 12.35 22.31
CA ARG A 331 38.89 12.89 22.41
C ARG A 331 38.74 14.19 21.64
N ASP A 332 39.75 15.05 21.71
CA ASP A 332 39.76 16.35 21.04
C ASP A 332 39.89 16.20 19.51
N LEU A 333 40.71 15.26 19.04
CA LEU A 333 40.81 14.93 17.61
C LEU A 333 39.48 14.41 17.02
N GLU A 334 38.80 13.51 17.72
CA GLU A 334 37.47 13.01 17.29
C GLU A 334 36.41 14.13 17.28
N ILE A 335 36.48 15.08 18.22
CA ILE A 335 35.58 16.24 18.26
C ILE A 335 35.85 17.15 17.08
N ILE A 336 37.11 17.42 16.74
CA ILE A 336 37.49 18.25 15.58
C ILE A 336 36.99 17.61 14.29
N GLU A 337 37.18 16.30 14.13
CA GLU A 337 36.74 15.55 12.94
C GLU A 337 35.20 15.46 12.85
N ALA A 338 34.51 15.26 13.97
CA ALA A 338 33.05 15.29 14.01
C ALA A 338 32.49 16.69 13.69
N THR A 339 33.20 17.74 14.08
CA THR A 339 32.82 19.14 13.87
C THR A 339 33.05 19.55 12.41
N SER A 340 34.16 19.12 11.79
CA SER A 340 34.43 19.35 10.36
C SER A 340 33.38 18.64 9.49
N ALA A 341 33.03 17.39 9.80
CA ALA A 341 31.96 16.65 9.11
C ALA A 341 30.57 17.30 9.28
N ARG A 342 30.33 17.98 10.41
CA ARG A 342 29.10 18.76 10.65
C ARG A 342 29.06 20.04 9.81
N LEU A 343 30.18 20.74 9.73
CA LEU A 343 30.36 21.96 8.91
C LEU A 343 30.19 21.65 7.42
N ASP A 344 30.73 20.53 6.93
CA ASP A 344 30.55 20.12 5.53
C ASP A 344 29.10 19.75 5.21
N LYS A 345 28.39 19.10 6.14
CA LYS A 345 26.94 18.87 6.02
C LYS A 345 26.14 20.17 6.01
N PHE A 346 26.56 21.14 6.79
CA PHE A 346 25.91 22.45 6.86
C PHE A 346 26.14 23.25 5.56
N ARG A 347 27.37 23.25 5.03
CA ARG A 347 27.70 23.85 3.72
C ARG A 347 26.91 23.22 2.57
N LYS A 348 26.79 21.89 2.53
CA LYS A 348 25.95 21.19 1.54
C LYS A 348 24.45 21.49 1.68
N LYS A 349 23.97 21.78 2.89
CA LYS A 349 22.58 22.23 3.11
C LYS A 349 22.37 23.63 2.55
N ILE A 350 23.28 24.56 2.84
CA ILE A 350 23.19 25.94 2.35
C ILE A 350 23.26 26.00 0.82
N SER A 351 24.15 25.23 0.18
CA SER A 351 24.24 25.19 -1.30
C SER A 351 22.95 24.68 -1.95
N ASN A 352 22.27 23.72 -1.30
CA ASN A 352 21.00 23.18 -1.79
C ASN A 352 19.79 24.10 -1.52
N THR A 353 19.94 25.13 -0.68
CA THR A 353 18.84 26.05 -0.34
C THR A 353 18.74 27.22 -1.32
N LEU A 354 19.79 27.49 -2.10
CA LEU A 354 19.84 28.61 -3.05
C LEU A 354 19.25 28.30 -4.44
N ILE A 355 18.80 27.06 -4.71
CA ILE A 355 18.39 26.64 -6.07
C ILE A 355 16.93 26.19 -6.19
N ASN A 356 16.15 25.95 -5.12
CA ASN A 356 14.71 25.68 -5.26
C ASN A 356 13.94 25.88 -3.95
N PRO A 357 12.80 26.60 -3.93
CA PRO A 357 11.93 26.64 -2.77
C PRO A 357 11.00 25.41 -2.82
N ILE A 358 11.39 24.32 -2.17
CA ILE A 358 10.48 23.19 -1.91
C ILE A 358 10.27 23.03 -0.41
N ARG A 359 8.99 23.06 -0.03
CA ARG A 359 8.42 22.80 1.30
C ARG A 359 9.05 21.56 1.92
N HIS A 360 9.71 21.74 3.06
CA HIS A 360 10.27 20.64 3.84
C HIS A 360 9.17 19.84 4.53
N ILE A 361 8.94 18.61 4.08
CA ILE A 361 8.41 17.54 4.94
C ILE A 361 9.61 16.93 5.66
N THR A 362 9.72 17.14 6.96
CA THR A 362 10.79 16.53 7.78
C THR A 362 10.61 15.02 7.87
N PRO A 363 11.59 14.20 7.45
CA PRO A 363 11.55 12.76 7.67
C PRO A 363 11.71 12.47 9.16
N LYS A 364 10.80 11.68 9.73
CA LYS A 364 10.84 11.23 11.14
C LYS A 364 12.10 10.41 11.39
N VAL A 365 13.11 11.01 12.02
CA VAL A 365 14.30 10.31 12.52
C VAL A 365 13.87 9.32 13.60
N LYS A 366 14.04 8.02 13.36
CA LYS A 366 13.86 6.99 14.41
C LYS A 366 14.98 7.15 15.44
N ARG A 367 14.69 7.88 16.53
CA ARG A 367 15.54 7.91 17.74
C ARG A 367 15.53 6.52 18.37
N TYR A 368 16.70 5.93 18.57
CA TYR A 368 16.85 4.73 19.39
C TYR A 368 16.70 5.14 20.86
N VAL A 369 15.49 4.99 21.40
CA VAL A 369 15.19 5.26 22.81
C VAL A 369 15.49 3.99 23.60
N LYS A 370 16.37 4.10 24.61
CA LYS A 370 16.65 3.03 25.57
C LYS A 370 15.31 2.55 26.14
N LYS A 371 14.99 1.25 26.08
CA LYS A 371 13.69 0.75 26.54
C LYS A 371 13.50 1.18 28.01
N PRO A 372 12.43 1.94 28.31
CA PRO A 372 12.19 2.36 29.68
C PRO A 372 11.98 1.13 30.56
N LYS A 373 12.50 1.18 31.80
CA LYS A 373 12.26 0.15 32.83
C LYS A 373 10.75 0.01 33.05
N ALA A 374 10.24 -1.15 33.44
CA ALA A 374 8.82 -1.27 33.81
C ALA A 374 8.67 -1.21 35.33
N ILE A 375 7.60 -0.59 35.81
CA ILE A 375 7.17 -0.61 37.21
C ILE A 375 5.73 -1.11 37.26
N ASN A 376 5.43 -1.96 38.25
CA ASN A 376 4.05 -2.37 38.51
C ASN A 376 3.34 -1.25 39.26
N TYR A 377 2.13 -0.95 38.83
CA TYR A 377 1.26 0.05 39.41
C TYR A 377 0.73 -0.48 40.73
N VAL A 378 0.89 0.34 41.77
CA VAL A 378 0.27 0.14 43.07
C VAL A 378 -0.57 1.39 43.31
N PRO A 379 -1.90 1.26 43.54
CA PRO A 379 -2.76 2.41 43.77
C PRO A 379 -2.23 3.35 44.86
N GLY A 380 -2.18 4.65 44.57
CA GLY A 380 -1.64 5.72 45.43
C GLY A 380 -0.13 5.95 45.31
N GLN A 381 0.62 5.02 44.70
CA GLN A 381 2.09 5.07 44.60
C GLN A 381 2.60 5.43 43.21
N LEU A 382 1.77 6.00 42.34
CA LEU A 382 2.21 6.48 41.03
C LEU A 382 3.27 7.60 41.21
N PRO A 383 4.46 7.54 40.60
CA PRO A 383 5.40 8.65 40.70
C PRO A 383 4.81 9.94 40.09
N THR A 384 5.15 11.10 40.64
CA THR A 384 4.86 12.39 39.99
C THR A 384 5.58 12.49 38.64
N PRO A 385 5.16 13.38 37.71
CA PRO A 385 5.82 13.55 36.41
C PRO A 385 7.34 13.78 36.53
N GLU A 386 7.78 14.54 37.54
CA GLU A 386 9.20 14.80 37.80
C GLU A 386 9.95 13.55 38.28
N GLU A 387 9.36 12.78 39.21
CA GLU A 387 9.95 11.53 39.70
C GLU A 387 10.00 10.47 38.59
N TRP A 388 8.96 10.38 37.77
CA TRP A 388 8.89 9.49 36.62
C TRP A 388 9.97 9.84 35.59
N GLU A 389 10.21 11.13 35.34
CA GLU A 389 11.31 11.57 34.48
C GLU A 389 12.69 11.25 35.07
N LYS A 390 12.90 11.49 36.37
CA LYS A 390 14.13 11.11 37.11
C LYS A 390 14.39 9.60 37.06
N GLN A 391 13.34 8.77 37.12
CA GLN A 391 13.43 7.31 37.02
C GLN A 391 13.70 6.81 35.59
N GLY A 392 13.80 7.71 34.60
CA GLY A 392 14.08 7.35 33.21
C GLY A 392 12.82 6.93 32.43
N LYS A 393 11.66 7.50 32.79
CA LYS A 393 10.37 7.36 32.11
C LYS A 393 9.86 5.92 32.05
N PRO A 394 9.81 5.18 33.18
CA PRO A 394 9.45 3.78 33.17
C PRO A 394 8.04 3.54 32.60
N LYS A 395 7.82 2.37 31.98
CA LYS A 395 6.46 1.91 31.65
C LYS A 395 5.73 1.53 32.93
N ILE A 396 4.50 1.98 33.06
CA ILE A 396 3.62 1.59 34.17
C ILE A 396 2.80 0.39 33.69
N GLN A 397 2.84 -0.71 34.45
CA GLN A 397 2.11 -1.95 34.19
C GLN A 397 1.07 -2.16 35.29
N PHE A 398 -0.15 -2.54 34.97
CA PHE A 398 -1.19 -2.87 35.93
C PHE A 398 -1.74 -4.25 35.57
N GLU A 399 -2.24 -5.00 36.57
CA GLU A 399 -2.65 -6.40 36.37
C GLU A 399 -4.11 -6.50 35.97
N ASN A 400 -4.96 -5.67 36.57
CA ASN A 400 -6.41 -5.76 36.41
C ASN A 400 -6.97 -4.59 35.58
N ALA A 401 -7.94 -4.87 34.69
CA ALA A 401 -8.56 -3.82 33.89
C ALA A 401 -9.26 -2.73 34.73
N SER A 402 -9.73 -3.08 35.93
CA SER A 402 -10.32 -2.18 36.91
C SER A 402 -9.33 -1.13 37.43
N GLU A 403 -8.03 -1.44 37.45
CA GLU A 403 -6.98 -0.51 37.90
C GLU A 403 -6.73 0.60 36.87
N ARG A 404 -7.14 0.44 35.61
CA ARG A 404 -6.93 1.44 34.55
C ARG A 404 -7.59 2.78 34.89
N LYS A 405 -8.84 2.74 35.38
CA LYS A 405 -9.58 3.96 35.77
C LYS A 405 -8.87 4.67 36.92
N GLN A 406 -8.48 3.93 37.96
CA GLN A 406 -7.76 4.46 39.11
C GLN A 406 -6.41 5.06 38.72
N LEU A 407 -5.66 4.38 37.85
CA LEU A 407 -4.39 4.87 37.32
C LEU A 407 -4.55 6.21 36.60
N LEU A 408 -5.59 6.38 35.79
CA LEU A 408 -5.85 7.63 35.07
C LEU A 408 -6.30 8.77 36.02
N GLN A 409 -7.12 8.46 37.01
CA GLN A 409 -7.52 9.41 38.06
C GLN A 409 -6.28 9.90 38.84
N GLU A 410 -5.42 8.98 39.28
CA GLU A 410 -4.20 9.29 40.02
C GLU A 410 -3.17 10.02 39.16
N ALA A 411 -3.00 9.61 37.90
CA ALA A 411 -2.11 10.31 36.97
C ALA A 411 -2.57 11.77 36.78
N THR A 412 -3.88 11.99 36.62
CA THR A 412 -4.41 13.34 36.44
C THR A 412 -4.22 14.19 37.69
N SER A 413 -4.49 13.65 38.88
CA SER A 413 -4.29 14.38 40.15
C SER A 413 -2.82 14.70 40.43
N LYS A 414 -1.89 13.85 39.97
CA LYS A 414 -0.44 14.10 40.03
C LYS A 414 0.10 15.01 38.90
N GLY A 415 -0.78 15.52 38.03
CA GLY A 415 -0.42 16.50 37.00
C GLY A 415 0.05 15.91 35.67
N TYR A 416 -0.17 14.62 35.40
CA TYR A 416 0.08 14.07 34.07
C TYR A 416 -0.95 14.60 33.08
N LYS A 417 -0.47 15.13 31.96
CA LYS A 417 -1.31 15.67 30.87
C LYS A 417 -1.54 14.70 29.71
N HIS A 418 -0.68 13.68 29.58
CA HIS A 418 -0.69 12.76 28.46
C HIS A 418 -0.43 11.34 28.96
N ALA A 419 -1.24 10.39 28.48
CA ALA A 419 -1.07 8.97 28.70
C ALA A 419 -1.08 8.22 27.37
N LEU A 420 -0.19 7.23 27.23
CA LEU A 420 -0.16 6.33 26.07
C LEU A 420 -0.41 4.90 26.56
N ASP A 421 -1.65 4.44 26.45
CA ASP A 421 -2.00 3.05 26.74
C ASP A 421 -1.60 2.14 25.56
N ASN A 422 -0.56 1.31 25.77
CA ASN A 422 -0.06 0.34 24.80
C ASN A 422 -0.59 -1.09 25.06
N SER A 423 -1.62 -1.24 25.90
CA SER A 423 -2.24 -2.53 26.20
C SER A 423 -2.81 -3.18 24.93
N HIS A 424 -2.70 -4.51 24.82
CA HIS A 424 -3.15 -5.28 23.66
C HIS A 424 -4.66 -5.07 23.36
N PRO A 425 -5.11 -5.14 22.09
CA PRO A 425 -6.55 -5.22 21.76
C PRO A 425 -7.25 -6.33 22.56
N GLY A 426 -8.53 -6.13 22.91
CA GLY A 426 -9.30 -7.08 23.72
C GLY A 426 -9.20 -6.90 25.25
N LEU A 427 -8.23 -6.14 25.76
CA LEU A 427 -8.07 -5.90 27.21
C LEU A 427 -9.00 -4.81 27.80
N GLY A 428 -10.20 -4.66 27.24
CA GLY A 428 -11.25 -3.78 27.79
C GLY A 428 -11.00 -2.26 27.72
N LYS A 429 -10.14 -1.77 26.81
CA LYS A 429 -9.81 -0.32 26.71
C LYS A 429 -11.04 0.55 26.45
N SER A 430 -11.84 0.20 25.44
CA SER A 430 -13.07 0.92 25.09
C SER A 430 -14.11 0.84 26.21
N TYR A 431 -14.17 -0.32 26.89
CA TYR A 431 -15.04 -0.50 28.05
C TYR A 431 -14.69 0.49 29.17
N SER A 432 -13.41 0.54 29.58
CA SER A 432 -12.94 1.49 30.61
C SER A 432 -13.07 2.95 30.17
N ALA A 433 -12.89 3.26 28.89
CA ALA A 433 -13.09 4.62 28.37
C ALA A 433 -14.55 5.07 28.54
N GLY A 434 -15.52 4.17 28.31
CA GLY A 434 -16.95 4.43 28.53
C GLY A 434 -17.32 4.69 29.99
N GLU A 435 -16.62 4.06 30.94
CA GLU A 435 -16.87 4.22 32.39
C GLU A 435 -16.29 5.50 33.01
N LEU A 436 -15.42 6.21 32.29
CA LEU A 436 -14.85 7.47 32.76
C LEU A 436 -15.92 8.57 32.78
N THR A 437 -15.87 9.42 33.80
CA THR A 437 -16.68 10.63 33.94
C THR A 437 -15.76 11.86 33.94
N PRO A 438 -16.26 13.04 33.53
CA PRO A 438 -15.47 14.27 33.61
C PRO A 438 -14.93 14.54 35.03
N CYS A 439 -15.72 14.22 36.07
CA CYS A 439 -15.32 14.28 37.48
C CYS A 439 -14.12 13.38 37.81
N ASP A 440 -14.02 12.18 37.22
CA ASP A 440 -12.89 11.27 37.46
C ASP A 440 -11.55 11.90 37.07
N LEU A 441 -11.54 12.75 36.05
CA LEU A 441 -10.34 13.40 35.54
C LEU A 441 -10.27 14.90 35.90
N GLY A 442 -11.20 15.40 36.72
CA GLY A 442 -11.24 16.82 37.11
C GLY A 442 -11.40 17.78 35.92
N VAL A 443 -12.11 17.36 34.87
CA VAL A 443 -12.37 18.16 33.67
C VAL A 443 -13.87 18.39 33.49
N ASP A 444 -14.24 19.37 32.66
CA ASP A 444 -15.66 19.65 32.35
C ASP A 444 -16.21 18.77 31.22
N LYS A 445 -15.34 18.20 30.39
CA LYS A 445 -15.71 17.44 29.19
C LYS A 445 -14.72 16.32 28.87
N LEU A 446 -15.25 15.17 28.48
CA LEU A 446 -14.51 14.08 27.87
C LEU A 446 -14.87 13.97 26.39
N ILE A 447 -13.86 13.78 25.55
CA ILE A 447 -14.00 13.46 24.13
C ILE A 447 -13.37 12.09 23.88
N TYR A 448 -14.16 11.14 23.38
CA TYR A 448 -13.71 9.80 23.02
C TYR A 448 -13.76 9.66 21.49
N GLN A 449 -12.59 9.57 20.85
CA GLN A 449 -12.50 9.41 19.39
C GLN A 449 -12.50 7.94 19.02
N ASP A 450 -13.44 7.55 18.15
CA ASP A 450 -13.52 6.20 17.61
C ASP A 450 -14.00 6.27 16.16
N ILE A 451 -13.28 5.60 15.25
CA ILE A 451 -13.68 5.51 13.85
C ILE A 451 -15.05 4.86 13.70
N ASN A 452 -15.50 4.07 14.69
CA ASN A 452 -16.79 3.39 14.75
C ASN A 452 -17.87 4.13 15.56
N HIS A 453 -17.73 5.43 15.84
CA HIS A 453 -18.62 6.13 16.79
C HIS A 453 -20.14 6.05 16.54
N ARG A 454 -20.61 5.81 15.30
CA ARG A 454 -22.06 5.64 15.04
C ARG A 454 -22.58 4.27 15.50
N ASN A 455 -21.67 3.29 15.60
CA ASN A 455 -21.92 1.89 15.95
C ASN A 455 -20.90 1.44 17.04
N PRO A 456 -20.99 1.97 18.27
CA PRO A 456 -20.07 1.62 19.35
C PRO A 456 -20.03 0.12 19.60
N SER A 457 -18.84 -0.40 19.92
CA SER A 457 -18.60 -1.82 20.19
C SER A 457 -18.77 -2.21 21.67
N THR A 458 -19.04 -1.25 22.55
CA THR A 458 -19.17 -1.45 24.00
C THR A 458 -20.36 -0.68 24.55
N ILE A 459 -21.17 -1.35 25.37
CA ILE A 459 -22.36 -0.78 26.01
C ILE A 459 -22.02 0.46 26.87
N THR A 460 -20.87 0.48 27.53
CA THR A 460 -20.47 1.60 28.40
C THR A 460 -20.21 2.89 27.61
N VAL A 461 -19.78 2.81 26.36
CA VAL A 461 -19.63 4.00 25.50
C VAL A 461 -21.01 4.42 24.97
N GLU A 462 -21.83 3.45 24.58
CA GLU A 462 -23.16 3.69 24.03
C GLU A 462 -24.10 4.36 25.04
N ASP A 463 -24.09 3.91 26.29
CA ASP A 463 -24.98 4.42 27.34
C ASP A 463 -24.49 5.75 27.95
N ASN A 464 -23.17 5.94 28.04
CA ASN A 464 -22.60 7.04 28.83
C ASN A 464 -22.05 8.21 27.99
N PHE A 465 -21.94 8.06 26.68
CA PHE A 465 -21.43 9.12 25.81
C PHE A 465 -22.45 9.49 24.72
N VAL A 466 -22.43 10.76 24.33
CA VAL A 466 -23.27 11.30 23.26
C VAL A 466 -22.45 11.36 21.97
N ASP A 467 -22.99 10.77 20.90
CA ASP A 467 -22.40 10.81 19.57
C ASP A 467 -22.17 12.26 19.09
N ILE A 468 -21.00 12.54 18.50
CA ILE A 468 -20.72 13.80 17.81
C ILE A 468 -20.88 13.53 16.31
N PRO A 469 -22.05 13.87 15.73
CA PRO A 469 -22.31 13.53 14.34
C PRO A 469 -21.39 14.34 13.42
N VAL A 470 -20.73 13.63 12.50
CA VAL A 470 -19.99 14.25 11.41
C VAL A 470 -20.95 14.68 10.29
N ARG A 471 -20.49 15.54 9.37
CA ARG A 471 -21.23 15.88 8.15
C ARG A 471 -21.61 14.61 7.39
N ASN A 472 -22.91 14.46 7.14
CA ASN A 472 -23.48 13.32 6.44
C ASN A 472 -24.74 13.72 5.68
N ASN A 473 -25.03 12.97 4.62
CA ASN A 473 -26.25 13.11 3.83
C ASN A 473 -27.22 11.94 4.14
N GLY A 474 -27.34 11.60 5.42
CA GLY A 474 -28.13 10.47 5.88
C GLY A 474 -27.33 9.16 5.91
N TYR A 475 -27.94 8.16 6.53
CA TYR A 475 -27.40 6.82 6.69
C TYR A 475 -28.44 5.78 6.27
N ARG A 476 -27.95 4.60 5.91
CA ARG A 476 -28.76 3.40 5.75
C ARG A 476 -28.76 2.62 7.06
N ILE A 477 -29.89 2.04 7.42
CA ILE A 477 -30.05 1.19 8.60
C ILE A 477 -29.80 -0.26 8.18
N ASP A 478 -28.74 -0.85 8.73
CA ASP A 478 -28.42 -2.25 8.57
C ASP A 478 -29.05 -3.06 9.70
N THR A 479 -30.16 -3.72 9.40
CA THR A 479 -30.92 -4.52 10.37
C THR A 479 -30.27 -5.87 10.69
N THR A 480 -29.23 -6.27 9.93
CA THR A 480 -28.54 -7.56 10.13
C THR A 480 -27.52 -7.51 11.26
N ARG A 481 -27.16 -6.30 11.71
CA ARG A 481 -26.19 -6.07 12.78
C ARG A 481 -26.78 -5.14 13.82
N SER A 482 -26.43 -5.37 15.08
CA SER A 482 -26.85 -4.54 16.20
C SER A 482 -25.66 -4.16 17.09
N THR A 483 -25.76 -2.98 17.71
CA THR A 483 -24.87 -2.54 18.77
C THR A 483 -25.12 -3.37 20.04
N PRO A 484 -24.25 -3.28 21.06
CA PRO A 484 -24.47 -3.94 22.34
C PRO A 484 -25.82 -3.62 23.01
N SER A 485 -26.37 -2.41 22.81
CA SER A 485 -27.72 -2.06 23.32
C SER A 485 -28.88 -2.59 22.46
N GLY A 486 -28.58 -3.21 21.31
CA GLY A 486 -29.55 -3.75 20.37
C GLY A 486 -29.94 -2.81 19.22
N GLN A 487 -29.35 -1.62 19.11
CA GLN A 487 -29.65 -0.68 18.03
C GLN A 487 -29.09 -1.15 16.69
N HIS A 488 -29.85 -1.01 15.61
CA HIS A 488 -29.38 -1.36 14.28
C HIS A 488 -28.21 -0.48 13.83
N TYR A 489 -27.30 -1.08 13.06
CA TYR A 489 -26.12 -0.36 12.59
C TYR A 489 -26.51 0.74 11.60
N ARG A 490 -25.90 1.93 11.77
CA ARG A 490 -25.97 3.03 10.81
C ARG A 490 -24.76 2.98 9.90
N VAL A 491 -24.99 2.77 8.61
CA VAL A 491 -23.94 2.66 7.58
C VAL A 491 -24.07 3.76 6.54
N ARG A 492 -22.95 4.13 5.90
CA ARG A 492 -22.98 5.09 4.80
C ARG A 492 -23.78 4.50 3.63
N THR A 493 -24.60 5.33 2.99
CA THR A 493 -25.31 4.98 1.75
C THR A 493 -24.32 4.70 0.62
N LYS A 494 -24.57 3.66 -0.17
CA LYS A 494 -23.81 3.42 -1.41
C LYS A 494 -24.36 4.28 -2.55
N PRO A 495 -23.58 4.50 -3.63
CA PRO A 495 -24.09 5.19 -4.82
C PRO A 495 -25.39 4.55 -5.32
N GLY A 496 -26.44 5.35 -5.51
CA GLY A 496 -27.76 4.89 -5.95
C GLY A 496 -28.71 4.44 -4.83
N GLU A 497 -28.26 4.36 -3.57
CA GLU A 497 -29.13 4.07 -2.43
C GLU A 497 -29.71 5.35 -1.82
N LEU A 498 -30.98 5.30 -1.41
CA LEU A 498 -31.60 6.35 -0.61
C LEU A 498 -31.27 6.14 0.88
N PRO A 499 -30.99 7.20 1.65
CA PRO A 499 -30.79 7.09 3.08
C PRO A 499 -32.12 6.83 3.81
N ASP A 500 -32.06 6.05 4.88
CA ASP A 500 -33.18 5.80 5.80
C ASP A 500 -33.27 6.89 6.89
N THR A 501 -32.20 7.66 7.09
CA THR A 501 -32.15 8.77 8.06
C THR A 501 -31.97 10.12 7.39
N GLU A 502 -32.43 11.18 8.04
CA GLU A 502 -32.14 12.54 7.60
C GLU A 502 -30.66 12.88 7.78
N GLY A 503 -30.08 13.58 6.80
CA GLY A 503 -28.70 14.04 6.85
C GLY A 503 -28.56 15.41 7.49
N ASN A 504 -27.43 15.66 8.16
CA ASN A 504 -27.15 16.99 8.73
C ASN A 504 -26.44 17.94 7.76
N CYS A 505 -26.05 17.48 6.56
CA CYS A 505 -25.38 18.30 5.56
C CYS A 505 -25.69 17.84 4.12
N HIS A 506 -26.54 18.60 3.42
CA HIS A 506 -26.88 18.37 2.01
C HIS A 506 -25.68 18.51 1.05
N ARG A 507 -24.60 19.19 1.47
CA ARG A 507 -23.37 19.38 0.69
C ARG A 507 -22.31 18.31 0.91
N THR A 508 -22.60 17.25 1.67
CA THR A 508 -21.62 16.19 1.99
C THR A 508 -20.96 15.64 0.70
N TYR A 509 -21.72 15.49 -0.39
CA TYR A 509 -21.20 15.00 -1.68
C TYR A 509 -20.08 15.87 -2.26
N LEU A 510 -20.08 17.18 -1.99
CA LEU A 510 -19.02 18.09 -2.46
C LEU A 510 -17.70 17.79 -1.74
N PHE A 511 -17.72 17.48 -0.45
CA PHE A 511 -16.50 17.13 0.28
C PHE A 511 -15.88 15.85 -0.29
N ASP A 512 -16.69 14.85 -0.64
CA ASP A 512 -16.21 13.62 -1.26
C ASP A 512 -15.70 13.85 -2.69
N ALA A 513 -16.34 14.74 -3.46
CA ALA A 513 -15.88 15.14 -4.79
C ALA A 513 -14.55 15.92 -4.75
N PHE A 514 -14.31 16.71 -3.71
CA PHE A 514 -13.04 17.43 -3.53
C PHE A 514 -11.92 16.46 -3.10
N ARG A 515 -12.22 15.52 -2.19
CA ARG A 515 -11.28 14.45 -1.79
C ARG A 515 -10.87 13.58 -2.98
N SER A 516 -11.83 13.15 -3.81
CA SER A 516 -11.54 12.29 -4.97
C SER A 516 -10.66 12.97 -6.02
N LYS A 517 -10.66 14.30 -6.06
CA LYS A 517 -9.81 15.12 -6.92
C LYS A 517 -8.51 15.59 -6.25
N ASN A 518 -8.18 15.08 -5.05
CA ASN A 518 -6.98 15.44 -4.26
C ASN A 518 -6.84 16.95 -3.97
N TYR A 519 -7.95 17.68 -3.79
CA TYR A 519 -7.87 19.08 -3.36
C TYR A 519 -7.45 19.26 -1.89
N SER A 520 -7.30 18.18 -1.12
CA SER A 520 -7.06 18.21 0.32
C SER A 520 -5.70 18.78 0.69
N ASP A 521 -4.75 18.76 -0.25
CA ASP A 521 -3.39 19.24 -0.05
C ASP A 521 -3.24 20.74 -0.37
N THR A 522 -4.23 21.32 -1.06
CA THR A 522 -4.18 22.69 -1.61
C THR A 522 -5.10 23.67 -0.90
N PHE A 523 -6.25 23.22 -0.40
CA PHE A 523 -7.23 24.04 0.31
C PHE A 523 -7.81 23.26 1.49
N ASP A 524 -7.92 23.91 2.66
CA ASP A 524 -8.67 23.33 3.77
C ASP A 524 -10.16 23.50 3.52
N PHE A 525 -10.76 22.52 2.85
CA PHE A 525 -12.20 22.49 2.59
C PHE A 525 -12.98 21.68 3.62
N GLU A 526 -12.34 21.09 4.63
CA GLU A 526 -13.01 20.29 5.65
C GLU A 526 -13.36 21.11 6.91
N GLU A 527 -12.52 22.10 7.22
CA GLU A 527 -12.76 23.03 8.32
C GLU A 527 -13.87 24.03 7.95
N SER A 528 -14.94 24.06 8.77
CA SER A 528 -16.16 24.84 8.51
C SER A 528 -15.91 26.32 8.21
N THR A 529 -14.93 26.92 8.91
CA THR A 529 -14.68 28.37 8.93
C THR A 529 -13.93 28.87 7.70
N VAL A 530 -13.24 27.99 6.99
CA VAL A 530 -12.39 28.32 5.82
C VAL A 530 -12.77 27.52 4.58
N SER A 531 -13.74 26.62 4.70
CA SER A 531 -14.18 25.76 3.62
C SER A 531 -15.00 26.55 2.59
N PRO A 532 -14.59 26.60 1.32
CA PRO A 532 -15.39 27.24 0.26
C PRO A 532 -16.73 26.50 0.03
N ILE A 533 -16.85 25.26 0.48
CA ILE A 533 -18.10 24.49 0.44
C ILE A 533 -19.09 25.02 1.49
N CYS A 534 -18.58 25.45 2.64
CA CYS A 534 -19.37 26.00 3.74
C CYS A 534 -19.68 27.49 3.53
N GLU A 535 -18.70 28.28 3.07
CA GLU A 535 -18.82 29.74 2.85
C GLU A 535 -19.97 30.10 1.89
N GLY A 536 -20.22 29.27 0.87
CA GLY A 536 -21.34 29.48 -0.05
C GLY A 536 -22.68 28.92 0.44
N CYS A 537 -22.81 28.46 1.68
CA CYS A 537 -23.97 27.70 2.16
C CYS A 537 -25.08 28.61 2.68
N PRO A 538 -26.30 28.57 2.11
CA PRO A 538 -27.40 29.41 2.59
C PRO A 538 -27.88 29.05 4.01
N LEU A 539 -27.43 27.91 4.55
CA LEU A 539 -27.74 27.42 5.88
C LEU A 539 -26.59 27.62 6.87
N GLU A 540 -25.49 28.28 6.50
CA GLU A 540 -24.25 28.39 7.29
C GLU A 540 -24.51 28.84 8.74
N THR A 541 -25.35 29.84 8.94
CA THR A 541 -25.73 30.36 10.26
C THR A 541 -26.62 29.40 11.06
N SER A 542 -27.40 28.55 10.39
CA SER A 542 -28.29 27.54 10.98
C SER A 542 -27.54 26.25 11.37
N VAL A 543 -26.41 25.97 10.73
CA VAL A 543 -25.50 24.85 11.11
C VAL A 543 -24.53 25.23 12.24
N GLY A 544 -24.68 26.45 12.76
CA GLY A 544 -23.78 27.08 13.73
C GLY A 544 -23.86 26.51 15.13
N PHE A 545 -23.40 25.27 15.35
CA PHE A 545 -23.02 24.76 16.68
C PHE A 545 -21.99 23.61 16.64
N LEU A 546 -21.12 23.57 15.63
CA LEU A 546 -19.97 22.66 15.58
C LEU A 546 -18.66 23.41 15.29
N VAL A 547 -18.43 24.50 16.03
CA VAL A 547 -17.15 25.22 16.11
C VAL A 547 -16.20 24.56 17.14
N VAL A 548 -16.60 23.44 17.74
CA VAL A 548 -15.79 22.78 18.78
C VAL A 548 -15.00 21.63 18.16
N MET A 549 -13.75 21.97 17.77
CA MET A 549 -12.67 21.08 17.37
C MET A 549 -12.89 20.29 16.06
N VAL A 550 -11.89 20.39 15.19
CA VAL A 550 -11.63 19.54 14.01
C VAL A 550 -11.33 18.11 14.48
N MET A 551 -12.31 17.45 15.08
CA MET A 551 -12.23 16.07 15.52
C MET A 551 -13.36 15.32 14.82
N GLY A 552 -13.12 15.04 13.53
CA GLY A 552 -13.96 14.12 12.78
C GLY A 552 -14.00 12.79 13.52
N SER A 553 -15.20 12.29 13.79
CA SER A 553 -15.50 11.03 14.48
C SER A 553 -15.19 10.93 15.98
N GLY A 554 -16.23 10.87 16.80
CA GLY A 554 -16.11 10.61 18.23
C GLY A 554 -17.40 10.83 19.01
N PHE A 555 -17.28 10.76 20.32
CA PHE A 555 -18.34 11.01 21.27
C PHE A 555 -17.91 12.06 22.30
N LYS A 556 -18.88 12.73 22.93
CA LYS A 556 -18.69 13.66 24.05
C LYS A 556 -19.42 13.20 25.30
N LYS A 557 -18.88 13.55 26.46
CA LYS A 557 -19.54 13.46 27.76
C LYS A 557 -19.22 14.72 28.54
N GLU A 558 -20.25 15.42 29.00
CA GLU A 558 -20.13 16.68 29.75
C GLU A 558 -20.47 16.41 31.23
N ARG A 559 -19.95 17.29 32.11
CA ARG A 559 -20.05 17.11 33.57
C ARG A 559 -21.48 17.16 34.10
#